data_AF-X1UUC5-F1
#
_entry.id   AF-X1UUC5-F1
#
_cell.length_a   1.000
_cell.length_b   1.000
_cell.length_c   1.000
_cell.angle_alpha   90.00
_cell.angle_beta   90.00
_cell.angle_gamma   90.00
#
_symmetry.space_group_name_H-M   'P 1'
#
loop_
_entity.id
_entity.type
_entity.pdbx_description
1 polymer ?
#
loop_
_entity_poly.entity_id
_entity_poly.type
_entity_poly.pdbx_seq_one_letter_code
_entity_poly.pdbx_strand_id
1 'polypeptide(L)' 'MNRRIAQNIAELSPDTLFIGIDVGKKRHQVSIMTEKANIVAKFRIDNFRECFEYLLNQALYYKERLLFYQSLYSAQS' A
#
# COMPACT_ATOMS: atom_id res chain seq x y z
N MET A 1 -2.19 -5.06 -19.71
CA MET A 1 -2.42 -4.94 -18.26
C MET A 1 -3.92 -5.08 -18.02
N ASN A 2 -4.36 -6.17 -17.38
CA ASN A 2 -5.73 -6.69 -17.41
C ASN A 2 -6.80 -5.68 -16.93
N ARG A 3 -7.90 -5.51 -17.70
CA ARG A 3 -9.10 -4.71 -17.35
C ARG A 3 -9.58 -4.92 -15.90
N ARG A 4 -9.38 -6.12 -15.37
CA ARG A 4 -9.78 -6.56 -14.03
C ARG A 4 -9.06 -5.83 -12.88
N ILE A 5 -7.77 -5.52 -13.03
CA ILE A 5 -7.02 -4.77 -12.00
C ILE A 5 -7.46 -3.31 -12.00
N ALA A 6 -7.64 -2.71 -13.17
CA ALA A 6 -8.13 -1.33 -13.29
C ALA A 6 -9.56 -1.15 -12.77
N GLN A 7 -10.45 -2.13 -13.00
CA GLN A 7 -11.81 -2.14 -12.43
C GLN A 7 -11.78 -2.26 -10.91
N ASN A 8 -11.00 -3.19 -10.36
CA ASN A 8 -10.82 -3.31 -8.92
C ASN A 8 -10.19 -2.07 -8.28
N ILE A 9 -9.43 -1.27 -9.03
CA ILE A 9 -8.89 0.02 -8.56
C ILE A 9 -9.98 1.10 -8.56
N ALA A 10 -10.85 1.11 -9.57
CA ALA A 10 -11.90 2.12 -9.75
C ALA A 10 -13.06 1.99 -8.74
N GLU A 11 -13.27 0.80 -8.17
CA GLU A 11 -14.32 0.54 -7.17
C GLU A 11 -13.88 0.82 -5.72
N LEU A 12 -12.70 1.42 -5.52
CA LEU A 12 -12.13 1.54 -4.17
C LEU A 12 -12.58 2.80 -3.46
N SER A 13 -12.73 2.64 -2.14
CA SER A 13 -12.91 3.76 -1.23
C SER A 13 -11.73 4.72 -1.29
N PRO A 14 -11.97 6.03 -1.09
CA PRO A 14 -10.90 6.98 -0.77
C PRO A 14 -9.99 6.43 0.35
N ASP A 15 -8.70 6.75 0.27
CA ASP A 15 -7.69 6.38 1.27
C ASP A 15 -7.39 4.87 1.39
N THR A 16 -7.67 4.14 0.31
CA THR A 16 -7.27 2.74 0.20
C THR A 16 -5.78 2.64 -0.15
N LEU A 17 -5.04 1.90 0.67
CA LEU A 17 -3.67 1.48 0.37
C LEU A 17 -3.66 0.16 -0.39
N PHE A 18 -2.81 0.07 -1.40
CA PHE A 18 -2.56 -1.14 -2.17
C PHE A 18 -1.26 -1.77 -1.71
N ILE A 19 -1.25 -3.09 -1.68
CA ILE A 19 -0.05 -3.86 -1.43
C ILE A 19 0.23 -4.66 -2.70
N GLY A 20 1.28 -4.27 -3.42
CA GLY A 20 1.83 -5.01 -4.54
C GLY A 20 2.91 -5.97 -4.05
N ILE A 21 2.74 -7.26 -4.27
CA ILE A 21 3.74 -8.29 -3.97
C ILE A 21 4.33 -8.80 -5.29
N ASP A 22 5.60 -8.52 -5.52
CA ASP A 22 6.39 -9.07 -6.61
C ASP A 22 7.14 -10.31 -6.11
N VAL A 23 6.79 -11.47 -6.66
CA VAL A 23 7.31 -12.79 -6.26
C VAL A 23 8.33 -13.26 -7.28
N GLY A 24 9.61 -12.94 -7.05
CA GLY A 24 10.72 -13.44 -7.86
C GLY A 24 11.27 -14.79 -7.37
N LYS A 25 12.01 -15.51 -8.24
CA LYS A 25 12.64 -16.82 -7.92
C LYS A 25 13.69 -16.76 -6.79
N LYS A 26 14.27 -15.58 -6.51
CA LYS A 26 15.35 -15.40 -5.51
C LYS A 26 15.05 -14.34 -4.46
N ARG A 27 14.10 -13.44 -4.74
CA ARG A 27 13.78 -12.29 -3.90
C ARG A 27 12.31 -11.96 -4.09
N HIS A 28 11.61 -11.75 -2.98
CA HIS A 28 10.27 -11.21 -2.97
C HIS A 28 10.34 -9.73 -2.57
N GLN A 29 9.51 -8.92 -3.20
CA GLN A 29 9.45 -7.51 -2.95
C GLN A 29 8.02 -7.11 -2.69
N VAL A 30 7.83 -6.29 -1.67
CA VAL A 30 6.52 -5.71 -1.38
C VAL A 30 6.60 -4.21 -1.48
N SER A 31 5.62 -3.65 -2.16
CA SER A 31 5.43 -2.23 -2.34
C SER A 31 4.05 -1.84 -1.82
N ILE A 32 3.99 -0.79 -1.00
CA ILE A 32 2.74 -0.17 -0.58
C ILE A 32 2.51 1.04 -1.47
N MET A 33 1.32 1.14 -2.06
CA MET A 33 0.96 2.19 -3.01
C MET A 33 -0.35 2.87 -2.58
N THR A 34 -0.53 4.11 -3.01
CA THR A 34 -1.82 4.82 -2.86
C THR A 34 -2.71 4.61 -4.08
N GLU A 35 -3.95 5.09 -4.02
CA GLU A 35 -4.94 5.10 -5.10
C GLU A 35 -4.50 5.83 -6.36
N LYS A 36 -3.51 6.73 -6.24
CA LYS A 36 -2.86 7.40 -7.38
C LYS A 36 -1.67 6.61 -7.95
N ALA A 37 -1.53 5.35 -7.57
CA ALA A 37 -0.40 4.48 -7.90
C ALA A 37 0.96 5.03 -7.45
N ASN A 38 1.00 5.89 -6.43
CA ASN A 38 2.25 6.38 -5.86
C ASN A 38 2.80 5.38 -4.84
N ILE A 39 4.06 4.96 -4.97
CA ILE A 39 4.71 4.04 -4.03
C ILE A 39 5.13 4.82 -2.78
N VAL A 40 4.59 4.45 -1.62
CA VAL A 40 4.91 5.07 -0.32
C VAL A 40 5.87 4.25 0.52
N ALA A 41 5.96 2.94 0.26
CA ALA A 41 6.90 2.06 0.94
C ALA A 41 7.35 0.92 0.04
N LYS A 42 8.58 0.45 0.26
CA LYS A 42 9.17 -0.66 -0.47
C LYS A 42 10.13 -1.45 0.43
N PHE A 43 9.95 -2.75 0.51
CA PHE A 43 10.84 -3.62 1.28
C PHE A 43 10.95 -5.02 0.69
N ARG A 44 11.96 -5.77 1.16
CA ARG A 44 12.23 -7.15 0.74
C ARG A 44 11.64 -8.12 1.76
N ILE A 45 11.15 -9.24 1.25
CA ILE A 45 10.68 -10.36 2.06
C ILE A 45 11.58 -11.55 1.74
N ASP A 46 12.43 -11.88 2.69
CA ASP A 46 13.36 -13.02 2.58
C ASP A 46 12.83 -14.26 3.35
N ASN A 47 11.85 -14.08 4.25
CA ASN A 47 11.19 -15.16 5.01
C ASN A 47 9.69 -14.86 5.25
N PHE A 48 8.80 -15.81 4.98
CA PHE A 48 7.37 -15.53 4.73
C PHE A 48 6.51 -15.13 5.95
N ARG A 49 6.79 -15.65 7.16
CA ARG A 49 5.87 -15.47 8.31
C ARG A 49 6.05 -14.13 9.03
N GLU A 50 7.27 -13.80 9.45
CA GLU A 50 7.60 -12.52 10.09
C GLU A 50 7.33 -11.33 9.15
N CYS A 51 7.45 -11.55 7.85
CA CYS A 51 7.21 -10.50 6.87
C CYS A 51 5.73 -10.13 6.68
N PHE A 52 4.78 -11.00 7.02
CA PHE A 52 3.35 -10.67 6.92
C PHE A 52 2.91 -9.71 8.04
N GLU A 53 3.34 -9.96 9.28
CA GLU A 53 3.06 -9.05 10.40
C GLU A 53 3.76 -7.70 10.20
N TYR A 54 5.00 -7.71 9.72
CA TYR A 54 5.70 -6.49 9.35
C TYR A 54 4.95 -5.70 8.26
N LEU A 55 4.47 -6.38 7.22
CA LEU A 55 3.67 -5.77 6.16
C LEU A 55 2.37 -5.14 6.68
N LEU A 56 1.64 -5.85 7.54
CA LEU A 56 0.40 -5.36 8.14
C LEU A 56 0.66 -4.09 8.96
N ASN A 57 1.68 -4.12 9.82
CA ASN A 57 2.06 -2.97 10.65
C ASN A 57 2.50 -1.76 9.82
N GLN A 58 3.26 -1.99 8.74
CA GLN A 58 3.62 -0.91 7.81
C GLN A 58 2.38 -0.33 7.12
N ALA A 59 1.47 -1.18 6.62
CA ALA A 59 0.25 -0.71 5.97
C ALA A 59 -0.64 0.12 6.90
N LEU A 60 -0.82 -0.31 8.15
CA LEU A 60 -1.57 0.44 9.16
C LEU A 60 -0.91 1.79 9.47
N TYR A 61 0.40 1.82 9.67
CA TYR A 61 1.16 3.06 9.90
C TYR A 61 0.98 4.07 8.76
N TYR A 62 1.07 3.63 7.50
CA TYR A 62 0.88 4.52 6.36
C TYR A 62 -0.57 5.01 6.23
N LYS A 63 -1.56 4.18 6.59
CA LYS A 63 -2.96 4.58 6.60
C LYS A 63 -3.20 5.70 7.61
N GLU A 64 -2.70 5.56 8.84
CA GLU A 64 -2.80 6.59 9.88
C GLU A 64 -2.13 7.90 9.46
N ARG A 65 -0.96 7.82 8.79
CA ARG A 65 -0.31 9.01 8.25
C ARG A 65 -1.14 9.71 7.18
N LEU A 66 -1.76 8.98 6.26
CA LEU A 66 -2.62 9.58 5.23
C LEU A 66 -3.82 10.30 5.85
N LEU A 67 -4.48 9.67 6.83
CA LEU A 67 -5.59 10.28 7.57
C LEU A 67 -5.16 11.54 8.34
N PHE A 68 -3.98 11.52 8.96
CA PHE A 68 -3.42 12.69 9.63
C PHE A 68 -3.11 13.84 8.66
N TYR A 69 -2.51 13.57 7.50
CA TYR A 69 -2.28 14.63 6.53
C TYR A 69 -3.58 15.22 6.00
N GLN A 70 -4.61 14.40 5.75
CA GLN A 70 -5.93 14.90 5.38
C GLN A 70 -6.51 15.84 6.44
N SER A 71 -6.46 15.48 7.72
CA SER A 71 -7.02 16.33 8.78
C SER A 71 -6.32 17.69 8.87
N LEU A 72 -5.01 17.74 8.61
CA LEU A 72 -4.26 19.00 8.53
C LEU A 72 -4.67 19.87 7.33
N TYR A 73 -4.93 19.27 6.16
CA TYR A 73 -5.38 20.02 4.98
C TYR A 73 -6.84 20.51 5.12
N SER A 74 -7.70 19.70 5.72
CA SER A 74 -9.11 20.05 5.97
C SER A 74 -9.27 21.17 7.02
N ALA A 75 -8.34 21.27 7.98
CA ALA A 75 -8.37 22.31 9.01
C ALA A 75 -7.88 23.69 8.54
N GLN A 76 -7.33 23.78 7.32
CA GLN A 76 -6.86 25.02 6.70
C GLN A 76 -7.81 25.56 5.60
N SER A 77 -8.92 24.85 5.35
CA SER A 77 -9.95 25.18 4.36
C SER A 77 -11.16 25.82 5.05
#